data_AF-A0AAV9AB44-F1
#
_entry.id   AF-A0AAV9AB44-F1
#
_cell.length_a   1.000
_cell.length_b   1.000
_cell.length_c   1.000
_cell.angle_alpha   90.00
_cell.angle_beta   90.00
_cell.angle_gamma   90.00
#
_symmetry.space_group_name_H-M   'P 1'
#
loop_
_entity.id
_entity.type
_entity.pdbx_description
1 polymer ?
#
loop_
_entity_poly.entity_id
_entity_poly.type
_entity_poly.pdbx_seq_one_letter_code
_entity_poly.pdbx_strand_id
1 'polypeptide(L)' 'MLSRQPHPKGKLQPTWEGPYVITHAYSGNAYRLVDAEGVEVPGSWKELYLKKFHA' A
#
# COMPACT_ATOMS: atom_id res chain seq x y z
N MET A 1 14.88 14.88 8.08
CA MET A 1 14.20 13.60 8.30
C MET A 1 12.78 13.93 8.77
N LEU A 2 11.78 13.97 7.89
CA LEU A 2 10.39 14.23 8.29
C LEU A 2 9.72 12.91 8.65
N SER A 3 9.46 12.73 9.93
CA SER A 3 8.54 11.69 10.40
C SER A 3 7.13 12.03 9.90
N ARG A 4 6.52 11.14 9.11
CA ARG A 4 5.11 11.24 8.72
C ARG A 4 4.24 11.19 9.97
N GLN A 5 3.73 12.35 10.40
CA GLN A 5 2.73 12.39 11.47
C GLN A 5 1.40 11.91 10.87
N PRO A 6 0.72 10.90 11.45
CA PRO A 6 -0.58 10.47 10.96
C PRO A 6 -1.58 11.59 11.24
N HIS A 7 -2.07 12.22 10.17
CA HIS A 7 -3.21 13.13 10.25
C HIS A 7 -4.43 12.32 10.73
N PRO A 8 -5.30 12.88 11.60
CA PRO A 8 -6.46 12.16 12.10
C PRO A 8 -7.32 11.70 10.92
N LYS A 9 -7.32 10.39 10.67
CA LYS A 9 -8.08 9.77 9.58
C LYS A 9 -9.57 10.01 9.83
N GLY A 10 -10.19 10.91 9.08
CA GLY A 10 -11.64 11.10 9.12
C GLY A 10 -12.35 9.78 8.76
N LYS A 11 -13.55 9.54 9.29
CA LYS A 11 -14.30 8.26 9.13
C LYS A 11 -14.52 7.83 7.66
N LEU A 12 -14.38 8.76 6.72
CA LEU A 12 -14.53 8.56 5.28
C LEU A 12 -13.21 8.56 4.51
N GLN A 13 -12.07 8.70 5.19
CA GLN A 13 -10.78 8.66 4.51
C GLN A 13 -10.40 7.22 4.18
N PRO A 14 -9.69 7.01 3.06
CA PRO A 14 -9.17 5.71 2.74
C PRO A 14 -8.23 5.21 3.84
N THR A 15 -8.34 3.93 4.20
CA THR A 15 -7.47 3.32 5.20
C THR A 15 -6.05 3.11 4.68
N TRP A 16 -5.89 2.99 3.36
CA TRP A 16 -4.60 2.94 2.66
C TRP A 16 -3.93 4.32 2.61
N GLU A 17 -2.62 4.35 2.86
CA GLU A 17 -1.83 5.60 2.92
C GLU A 17 -1.52 6.20 1.55
N GLY A 18 -1.60 5.41 0.48
CA GLY A 18 -1.37 5.89 -0.88
C GLY A 18 -1.53 4.80 -1.93
N PRO A 19 -1.36 5.14 -3.22
CA PRO A 19 -1.22 4.13 -4.27
C PRO A 19 0.08 3.33 -4.03
N TYR A 20 -0.04 2.01 -4.11
CA TYR A 20 1.09 1.10 -4.01
C TYR A 20 1.40 0.50 -5.37
N VAL A 21 2.68 0.24 -5.62
CA VAL A 21 3.15 -0.43 -6.82
C VAL A 21 3.54 -1.86 -6.47
N ILE A 22 3.07 -2.83 -7.24
CA ILE A 22 3.46 -4.24 -7.08
C ILE A 22 4.87 -4.41 -7.67
N THR A 23 5.82 -4.84 -6.86
CA THR A 23 7.20 -5.14 -7.30
C THR A 23 7.47 -6.62 -7.50
N HIS A 24 6.73 -7.48 -6.79
CA HIS A 24 6.86 -8.92 -6.92
C HIS A 24 5.52 -9.61 -6.74
N ALA A 25 5.25 -10.64 -7.54
CA ALA A 25 4.10 -11.51 -7.41
C ALA A 25 4.55 -12.90 -6.93
N TYR A 26 4.06 -13.31 -5.77
CA TYR A 26 4.29 -14.62 -5.20
C TYR A 26 3.22 -15.61 -5.67
N SER A 27 3.55 -16.91 -5.62
CA SER A 27 2.55 -17.97 -5.78
C SER A 27 1.51 -17.90 -4.66
N GLY A 28 0.22 -17.98 -5.01
CA GLY A 28 -0.88 -17.90 -4.05
C GLY A 28 -1.48 -16.50 -3.83
N ASN A 29 -1.49 -15.66 -4.88
CA ASN A 29 -2.17 -14.36 -4.90
C ASN A 29 -1.66 -13.39 -3.82
N ALA A 30 -0.35 -13.41 -3.57
CA ALA A 30 0.31 -12.50 -2.65
C ALA A 30 1.35 -11.65 -3.39
N TYR A 31 1.51 -10.39 -2.97
CA TYR A 31 2.32 -9.40 -3.65
C TYR A 31 3.23 -8.67 -2.69
N ARG A 32 4.43 -8.31 -3.18
CA ARG A 32 5.28 -7.33 -2.53
C ARG A 32 4.95 -5.96 -3.09
N LEU A 33 4.79 -4.98 -2.19
CA LEU A 33 4.39 -3.63 -2.52
C LEU A 33 5.50 -2.64 -2.18
N VAL A 34 5.60 -1.58 -2.96
CA VAL A 34 6.35 -0.37 -2.62
C VAL A 34 5.42 0.83 -2.66
N ASP A 35 5.71 1.84 -1.84
CA ASP A 35 5.02 3.12 -1.93
C ASP A 35 5.55 3.97 -3.09
N ALA A 36 4.94 5.14 -3.30
CA ALA A 36 5.31 6.07 -4.36
C ALA A 36 6.73 6.66 -4.21
N GLU A 37 7.34 6.59 -3.02
CA GLU A 37 8.72 7.00 -2.75
C GLU A 37 9.71 5.82 -2.91
N GLY A 38 9.21 4.63 -3.27
CA GLY A 38 10.02 3.42 -3.45
C GLY A 38 10.33 2.69 -2.14
N VAL A 39 9.67 3.04 -1.03
CA VAL A 39 9.86 2.34 0.25
C VAL A 39 9.06 1.04 0.25
N GLU A 40 9.71 -0.06 0.59
CA GLU A 40 9.05 -1.36 0.67
C GLU A 40 8.01 -1.40 1.79
N VAL A 41 6.79 -1.80 1.44
CA VAL A 41 5.76 -2.06 2.44
C VAL A 41 6.08 -3.40 3.09
N PRO A 42 6.17 -3.46 4.42
CA PRO A 42 6.55 -4.69 5.11
C PRO A 42 5.53 -5.80 4.88
N GLY A 43 6.04 -6.99 4.56
CA GLY A 43 5.26 -8.21 4.38
C GLY A 43 4.71 -8.42 2.97
N SER A 44 4.04 -9.57 2.79
CA SER A 44 3.36 -9.93 1.55
C SER A 44 1.86 -9.67 1.67
N TRP A 45 1.31 -8.94 0.70
CA TRP A 45 -0.09 -8.52 0.68
C TRP A 45 -0.93 -9.41 -0.22
N LYS A 46 -2.04 -9.94 0.29
CA LYS A 46 -2.93 -10.75 -0.52
C LYS A 46 -3.75 -9.88 -1.48
N GLU A 47 -4.03 -10.40 -2.67
CA GLU A 47 -4.87 -9.77 -3.69
C GLU A 47 -6.19 -9.23 -3.12
N LEU A 48 -6.81 -9.99 -2.21
CA LEU A 48 -8.09 -9.65 -1.59
C LEU A 48 -8.09 -8.34 -0.77
N TYR A 49 -6.91 -7.86 -0.37
CA TYR A 49 -6.73 -6.58 0.34
C TYR A 49 -6.30 -5.45 -0.58
N LEU A 50 -6.13 -5.72 -1.88
CA LEU A 50 -5.69 -4.74 -2.87
C LEU A 50 -6.85 -4.34 -3.76
N LYS A 51 -6.88 -3.05 -4.14
CA LYS A 51 -7.78 -2.53 -5.17
C LYS A 51 -6.94 -1.98 -6.29
N LYS A 52 -7.34 -2.28 -7.54
CA LYS A 52 -6.70 -1.69 -8.71
C LYS A 52 -6.89 -0.17 -8.65
N PHE A 53 -5.80 0.55 -8.83
CA PHE A 53 -5.83 1.99 -8.95
C PHE A 53 -6.34 2.35 -10.36
N HIS A 54 -7.34 3.21 -10.43
CA HIS A 54 -7.86 3.77 -11.68
C HIS A 54 -7.58 5.27 -11.66
N ALA A 55 -6.77 5.73 -12.62
CA ALA A 55 -6.35 7.13 -12.77
C ALA A 55 -7.31 7.90 -13.69
#